data_AF-A0A9E3DM65-F1
#
_entry.id   AF-A0A9E3DM65-F1
#
_cell.length_a   1.000
_cell.length_b   1.000
_cell.length_c   1.000
_cell.angle_alpha   90.00
_cell.angle_beta   90.00
_cell.angle_gamma   90.00
#
_symmetry.space_group_name_H-M   'P 1'
#
loop_
_entity.id
_entity.type
_entity.pdbx_description
1 polymer ?
#
loop_
_entity_poly.entity_id
_entity_poly.type
_entity_poly.pdbx_seq_one_letter_code
_entity_poly.pdbx_strand_id
1 'polypeptide(L)'
;IPADAQHVAEAYELINYLYRPEVAAKNSDFLSYANGNLPSQKLIDPKILNDRNIYPDEATRSKLFVITARDPATQRVINRLWTKVKTGR
;
A
#
# COMPACT_ATOMS: atom_id res chain seq x y z
N ILE A 1 -2.22 0.33 15.05
CA ILE A 1 -1.26 1.00 15.98
C ILE A 1 -0.57 -0.11 16.75
N PRO A 2 0.78 -0.17 16.81
CA PRO A 2 1.50 -1.19 17.58
C PRO A 2 0.97 -1.26 19.03
N ALA A 3 0.90 -2.47 19.58
CA ALA A 3 0.29 -2.70 20.90
C ALA A 3 1.06 -2.00 22.04
N ASP A 4 2.33 -1.68 21.81
CA ASP A 4 3.26 -1.03 22.73
C ASP A 4 3.48 0.47 22.42
N ALA A 5 2.66 1.08 21.57
CA ALA A 5 2.77 2.49 21.24
C ALA A 5 2.51 3.38 22.47
N GLN A 6 3.45 4.30 22.77
CA GLN A 6 3.36 5.21 23.91
C GLN A 6 2.40 6.40 23.67
N HIS A 7 2.14 6.74 22.42
CA HIS A 7 1.37 7.93 21.98
C HIS A 7 0.19 7.51 21.10
N VAL A 8 -0.76 6.77 21.68
CA VAL A 8 -1.88 6.18 20.94
C VAL A 8 -2.85 7.25 20.43
N ALA A 9 -3.12 8.29 21.23
CA ALA A 9 -4.05 9.36 20.85
C ALA A 9 -3.51 10.13 19.63
N GLU A 10 -2.24 10.50 19.64
CA GLU A 10 -1.57 11.20 18.56
C GLU A 10 -1.47 10.33 17.29
N ALA A 11 -1.32 9.01 17.45
CA ALA A 11 -1.38 8.08 16.32
C ALA A 11 -2.76 8.08 15.65
N TYR A 12 -3.85 8.14 16.42
CA TYR A 12 -5.20 8.31 15.87
C TYR A 12 -5.38 9.67 15.19
N GLU A 13 -4.87 10.76 15.78
CA GLU A 13 -4.90 12.08 15.14
C GLU A 13 -4.18 12.09 13.80
N LEU A 14 -3.02 11.43 13.71
CA LEU A 14 -2.29 11.29 12.45
C LEU A 14 -3.07 10.47 11.42
N ILE A 15 -3.68 9.34 11.82
CA ILE A 15 -4.52 8.53 10.92
C ILE A 15 -5.68 9.38 10.39
N ASN A 16 -6.36 10.12 11.27
CA ASN A 16 -7.47 10.99 10.90
C ASN A 16 -7.03 12.08 9.91
N TYR A 17 -5.86 12.70 10.14
CA TYR A 17 -5.29 13.70 9.23
C TYR A 17 -4.96 13.10 7.86
N LEU A 18 -4.27 11.96 7.82
CA LEU A 18 -3.89 11.29 6.57
C LEU A 18 -5.10 10.79 5.78
N TYR A 19 -6.21 10.49 6.46
CA TYR A 19 -7.46 10.04 5.82
C TYR A 19 -8.33 11.20 5.31
N ARG A 20 -7.94 12.47 5.49
CA ARG A 20 -8.66 13.58 4.84
C ARG A 20 -8.45 13.54 3.33
N PRO A 21 -9.49 13.69 2.49
CA PRO A 21 -9.37 13.54 1.03
C PRO A 21 -8.28 14.39 0.40
N GLU A 22 -8.12 15.63 0.83
CA GLU A 22 -7.12 16.58 0.33
C GLU A 22 -5.68 16.21 0.72
N VAL A 23 -5.50 15.57 1.88
CA VAL A 23 -4.19 15.08 2.32
C VAL A 23 -3.83 13.79 1.58
N ALA A 24 -4.78 12.87 1.46
CA ALA A 24 -4.61 11.64 0.69
C ALA A 24 -4.29 11.92 -0.79
N ALA A 25 -4.98 12.89 -1.40
CA ALA A 25 -4.72 13.30 -2.79
C ALA A 25 -3.30 13.87 -2.96
N LYS A 26 -2.89 14.82 -2.10
CA LYS A 26 -1.53 15.37 -2.11
C LYS A 26 -0.45 14.29 -1.97
N ASN A 27 -0.68 13.29 -1.11
CA ASN A 27 0.25 12.17 -0.95
C ASN A 27 0.34 11.34 -2.24
N SER A 28 -0.78 11.05 -2.89
CA SER A 28 -0.80 10.34 -4.18
C SER A 28 -0.11 11.13 -5.29
N ASP A 29 -0.34 12.44 -5.37
CA ASP A 29 0.28 13.31 -6.38
C ASP A 29 1.81 13.38 -6.22
N PHE A 30 2.28 13.37 -4.97
CA PHE A 30 3.71 13.42 -4.68
C PHE A 30 4.42 12.06 -4.87
N LEU A 31 3.81 10.96 -4.41
CA LEU A 31 4.43 9.63 -4.42
C LEU A 31 4.15 8.81 -5.68
N SER A 32 3.21 9.25 -6.52
CA SER A 32 2.71 8.48 -7.67
C SER A 32 2.20 7.09 -7.26
N TYR A 33 1.44 7.02 -6.16
CA TYR A 33 0.87 5.78 -5.64
C TYR A 33 -0.63 5.91 -5.38
N ALA A 34 -1.40 4.89 -5.74
CA ALA A 34 -2.84 4.87 -5.48
C ALA A 34 -3.11 4.77 -3.97
N ASN A 35 -4.06 5.57 -3.48
CA ASN A 35 -4.49 5.55 -2.09
C ASN A 35 -5.90 4.93 -1.96
N GLY A 36 -6.27 4.52 -0.74
CA GLY A 36 -7.55 3.86 -0.44
C GLY A 36 -8.73 4.79 -0.14
N ASN A 37 -8.58 6.12 -0.26
CA ASN A 37 -9.61 7.11 0.02
C ASN A 37 -10.37 7.46 -1.28
N LEU A 38 -11.56 6.92 -1.46
CA LEU A 38 -12.36 7.12 -2.67
C LEU A 38 -12.73 8.60 -2.92
N PRO A 39 -13.16 9.40 -1.92
CA PRO A 39 -13.39 10.83 -2.12
C PRO A 39 -12.17 11.61 -2.63
N SER A 40 -10.94 11.19 -2.29
CA SER A 40 -9.71 11.87 -2.72
C SER A 40 -9.50 11.85 -4.23
N GLN A 41 -10.05 10.86 -4.96
CA GLN A 41 -9.86 10.74 -6.40
C GLN A 41 -10.37 11.94 -7.19
N LYS A 42 -11.31 12.71 -6.64
CA LYS A 42 -11.78 13.98 -7.25
C LYS A 42 -10.77 15.11 -7.17
N LEU A 43 -9.72 14.96 -6.35
CA LEU A 43 -8.73 15.98 -6.01
C LEU A 43 -7.32 15.64 -6.53
N ILE A 44 -7.10 14.41 -7.01
CA ILE A 44 -5.83 13.93 -7.54
C ILE A 44 -5.57 14.53 -8.92
N ASP A 45 -4.31 14.83 -9.25
CA ASP A 45 -3.91 15.30 -10.59
C ASP A 45 -4.39 14.29 -11.65
N PRO A 46 -5.11 14.72 -12.69
CA PRO A 46 -5.55 13.84 -13.78
C PRO A 46 -4.44 13.01 -14.41
N LYS A 47 -3.19 13.49 -14.41
CA LYS A 47 -2.03 12.71 -14.91
C LYS A 47 -1.76 11.48 -14.06
N ILE A 48 -1.93 11.58 -12.74
CA ILE A 48 -1.76 10.46 -11.80
C ILE A 48 -3.00 9.56 -11.82
N LEU A 49 -4.20 10.15 -11.78
CA LEU A 49 -5.44 9.39 -11.74
C LEU A 49 -5.68 8.55 -13.02
N ASN A 50 -5.24 9.06 -14.19
CA ASN A 50 -5.40 8.36 -15.47
C ASN A 50 -4.23 7.44 -15.83
N ASP A 51 -3.15 7.40 -15.05
CA ASP A 51 -2.06 6.45 -15.28
C ASP A 51 -2.49 5.04 -14.85
N ARG A 52 -2.60 4.14 -15.83
CA ARG A 52 -3.05 2.75 -15.60
C ARG A 52 -2.03 1.88 -14.87
N ASN A 53 -0.78 2.34 -14.73
CA ASN A 53 0.21 1.69 -13.86
C ASN A 53 -0.03 2.01 -12.38
N ILE A 54 -0.74 3.12 -12.09
CA ILE A 54 -1.09 3.57 -10.74
C ILE A 54 -2.54 3.18 -10.40
N TYR A 55 -3.48 3.56 -11.27
CA TYR A 55 -4.90 3.22 -11.20
C TYR A 55 -5.26 2.25 -12.35
N PRO A 56 -5.00 0.93 -12.18
CA PRO A 56 -5.29 -0.06 -13.20
C PRO A 56 -6.78 -0.17 -13.49
N ASP A 57 -7.12 -0.55 -14.73
CA ASP A 57 -8.50 -0.84 -15.11
C ASP A 57 -9.00 -2.17 -14.53
N GLU A 58 -10.30 -2.41 -14.66
CA GLU A 58 -10.93 -3.60 -14.09
C GLU A 58 -10.38 -4.91 -14.65
N ALA A 59 -10.07 -4.97 -15.95
CA ALA A 59 -9.50 -6.16 -16.58
C ALA A 59 -8.09 -6.50 -16.06
N THR A 60 -7.31 -5.49 -15.65
CA THR A 60 -6.01 -5.70 -15.01
C THR A 60 -6.20 -6.05 -13.52
N ARG A 61 -7.08 -5.33 -12.81
CA ARG A 61 -7.38 -5.58 -11.39
C ARG A 61 -7.86 -7.00 -11.12
N SER A 62 -8.69 -7.58 -12.00
CA SER A 62 -9.22 -8.94 -11.86
C SER A 62 -8.16 -10.04 -11.96
N LYS A 63 -6.96 -9.73 -12.48
CA LYS A 63 -5.84 -10.66 -12.60
C LYS A 63 -4.85 -10.57 -11.43
N LEU A 64 -5.01 -9.57 -10.56
CA LEU A 64 -4.13 -9.39 -9.40
C LEU A 64 -4.49 -10.38 -8.30
N PHE A 65 -3.50 -10.72 -7.48
CA PHE A 65 -3.69 -11.59 -6.31
C PHE A 65 -3.00 -10.97 -5.09
N VAL A 66 -3.56 -11.24 -3.92
CA VAL A 66 -2.98 -10.82 -2.64
C VAL A 66 -2.21 -12.00 -2.05
N ILE A 67 -1.01 -11.74 -1.55
CA ILE A 67 -0.24 -12.73 -0.79
C ILE A 67 -0.77 -12.74 0.64
N THR A 68 -1.34 -13.86 1.07
CA THR A 68 -1.80 -14.06 2.44
C THR A 68 -0.71 -14.63 3.34
N ALA A 69 -0.92 -14.56 4.65
CA ALA A 69 0.00 -15.14 5.62
C ALA A 69 0.13 -16.66 5.38
N ARG A 70 1.38 -17.14 5.30
CA ARG A 70 1.70 -18.55 5.15
C ARG A 70 2.03 -19.16 6.51
N ASP A 71 1.87 -20.48 6.62
CA ASP A 71 2.30 -21.19 7.82
C ASP A 71 3.83 -21.05 8.01
N PRO A 72 4.33 -21.18 9.26
CA PRO A 72 5.75 -20.98 9.55
C PRO A 72 6.69 -21.92 8.78
N ALA A 73 6.27 -23.15 8.45
CA ALA A 73 7.12 -24.09 7.72
C ALA A 73 7.31 -23.64 6.28
N THR A 74 6.23 -23.24 5.60
CA THR A 74 6.28 -22.70 4.24
C THR A 74 7.08 -21.39 4.19
N GLN A 75 6.90 -20.48 5.14
CA GLN A 75 7.64 -19.21 5.16
C GLN A 75 9.17 -19.44 5.33
N ARG A 76 9.58 -20.42 6.14
CA ARG A 76 11.00 -20.79 6.28
C ARG A 76 11.61 -21.28 4.97
N VAL A 77 10.86 -22.10 4.21
CA VAL A 77 11.31 -22.59 2.90
C VAL A 77 11.52 -21.43 1.93
N ILE A 78 10.54 -20.52 1.82
CA ILE A 78 10.62 -19.34 0.94
C ILE A 78 11.84 -18.47 1.30
N ASN A 79 12.04 -18.17 2.59
CA ASN A 79 13.16 -17.35 3.03
C ASN A 79 14.52 -18.00 2.70
N ARG A 80 14.64 -19.32 2.86
CA ARG A 80 15.86 -20.05 2.51
C ARG A 80 16.11 -20.00 1.00
N LEU A 81 15.08 -20.28 0.19
CA LEU A 81 15.19 -20.22 -1.27
C LEU A 81 15.59 -18.82 -1.73
N TRP A 82 14.99 -17.77 -1.17
CA TRP A 82 15.35 -16.39 -1.51
C TRP A 82 16.79 -16.04 -1.11
N THR A 83 17.25 -16.53 0.03
CA THR A 83 18.66 -16.36 0.44
C THR A 83 19.58 -17.00 -0.59
N LYS A 84 19.28 -18.22 -1.03
CA LYS A 84 20.06 -18.92 -2.05
C LYS A 84 20.13 -18.15 -3.37
N VAL A 85 18.99 -17.64 -3.85
CA VAL A 85 18.91 -16.80 -5.05
C VAL A 85 19.81 -15.58 -4.90
N LYS A 86 19.76 -14.88 -3.75
CA LYS A 86 20.59 -13.70 -3.51
C LYS A 86 22.08 -14.01 -3.41
N THR A 87 22.45 -15.17 -2.87
CA THR A 87 23.87 -15.53 -2.64
C THR A 87 24.50 -16.35 -3.77
N GLY A 88 23.71 -16.79 -4.75
CA GLY A 88 24.17 -17.67 -5.84
C GLY A 88 24.63 -19.05 -5.35
N ARG A 89 24.09 -19.53 -4.22
CA ARG A 89 24.44 -20.82 -3.57
C ARG A 89 23.20 -21.51 -3.04
#